data_AF-A0A0F6AFL4-F1
#
_entry.id   AF-A0A0F6AFL4-F1
#
_cell.length_a   1.000
_cell.length_b   1.000
_cell.length_c   1.000
_cell.angle_alpha   90.00
_cell.angle_beta   90.00
_cell.angle_gamma   90.00
#
_symmetry.space_group_name_H-M   'P 1'
#
loop_
_entity.id
_entity.type
_entity.pdbx_description
1 polymer ?
#
loop_
_entity_poly.entity_id
_entity_poly.type
_entity_poly.pdbx_seq_one_letter_code
_entity_poly.pdbx_strand_id
1 'polypeptide(L)' 'MNKPSSLDQAPLHVKLAVDLIMLLEQNQVSPQQVLDALEIVKQDFQHKVDSEVE' A
#
# COMPACT_ATOMS: atom_id res chain seq x y z
N MET A 1 26.72 14.83 4.87
CA MET A 1 26.39 13.47 5.34
C MET A 1 24.90 13.27 5.08
N ASN A 2 24.51 12.58 4.01
CA ASN A 2 23.10 12.23 3.80
C ASN A 2 22.76 11.11 4.78
N LYS A 3 21.99 11.41 5.83
CA LYS A 3 21.38 10.37 6.66
C LYS A 3 20.45 9.55 5.77
N PRO A 4 20.54 8.20 5.76
CA PRO A 4 19.48 7.40 5.15
C PRO A 4 18.17 7.80 5.84
N SER A 5 17.14 8.05 5.04
CA SER A 5 15.85 8.45 5.57
C SER A 5 15.29 7.29 6.40
N SER A 6 14.50 7.58 7.44
CA SER A 6 13.87 6.52 8.24
C SER A 6 12.99 5.58 7.40
N LEU A 7 12.60 6.00 6.18
CA LEU A 7 11.88 5.21 5.20
C LEU A 7 12.76 4.16 4.54
N ASP A 8 14.04 4.42 4.29
CA ASP A 8 14.96 3.48 3.66
C ASP A 8 15.19 2.21 4.50
N GLN A 9 14.99 2.31 5.81
CA GLN A 9 15.10 1.22 6.77
C GLN A 9 13.74 0.62 7.19
N ALA A 10 12.62 1.17 6.70
CA ALA A 10 11.29 0.70 7.06
C ALA A 10 11.00 -0.71 6.47
N PRO A 11 10.13 -1.51 7.13
CA PRO A 11 9.63 -2.76 6.56
C PRO A 11 9.01 -2.54 5.18
N LEU A 12 9.07 -3.57 4.32
CA LEU A 12 8.59 -3.49 2.93
C LEU A 12 7.15 -2.98 2.83
N HIS A 13 6.24 -3.50 3.67
CA HIS A 13 4.83 -3.08 3.66
C HIS A 13 4.64 -1.60 4.00
N VAL A 14 5.51 -1.02 4.84
CA VAL A 14 5.47 0.42 5.17
C VAL A 14 5.92 1.25 3.97
N LYS A 15 7.00 0.84 3.29
CA LYS A 15 7.47 1.50 2.07
C LYS A 15 6.40 1.46 0.97
N LEU A 16 5.80 0.29 0.74
CA LEU A 16 4.72 0.12 -0.22
C LEU A 16 3.50 0.99 0.10
N ALA A 17 3.13 1.13 1.37
CA ALA A 17 2.04 2.01 1.77
C ALA A 17 2.35 3.48 1.46
N VAL A 18 3.58 3.94 1.70
CA VAL A 18 4.02 5.31 1.38
C VAL A 18 4.01 5.55 -0.12
N ASP A 19 4.57 4.64 -0.91
CA ASP A 19 4.60 4.73 -2.38
C ASP A 19 3.17 4.76 -2.96
N LEU A 20 2.28 3.92 -2.41
CA LEU A 20 0.88 3.86 -2.82
C LEU A 20 0.13 5.15 -2.49
N ILE A 21 0.33 5.72 -1.29
CA ILE A 21 -0.26 7.02 -0.92
C ILE A 21 0.22 8.11 -1.87
N MET A 22 1.53 8.19 -2.13
CA MET A 22 2.09 9.15 -3.07
C MET A 22 1.48 9.04 -4.47
N LEU A 23 1.27 7.82 -4.97
CA LEU A 23 0.65 7.59 -6.26
C LEU A 23 -0.80 8.07 -6.30
N LEU A 24 -1.58 7.77 -5.25
CA LEU A 24 -3.00 8.13 -5.19
C LEU A 24 -3.20 9.64 -5.03
N GLU A 25 -2.33 10.31 -4.27
CA GLU A 25 -2.32 11.77 -4.15
C GLU A 25 -1.99 12.45 -5.48
N GLN A 26 -0.98 11.96 -6.21
CA GLN A 26 -0.62 12.46 -7.54
C GLN A 26 -1.77 12.34 -8.54
N ASN A 27 -2.59 11.30 -8.41
CA ASN A 27 -3.78 11.10 -9.24
C ASN A 27 -5.02 11.83 -8.70
N GLN A 28 -4.90 12.60 -7.61
CA GLN A 28 -5.97 13.38 -6.99
C GLN A 28 -7.21 12.53 -6.64
N VAL A 29 -6.99 11.26 -6.27
CA VAL A 29 -8.07 10.36 -5.88
C VAL A 29 -8.60 10.79 -4.51
N SER A 30 -9.93 10.88 -4.36
CA SER A 30 -10.50 11.27 -3.07
C SER A 30 -10.24 10.20 -2.01
N PRO A 31 -10.02 10.58 -0.74
CA PRO A 31 -9.76 9.60 0.33
C PRO A 31 -10.84 8.51 0.44
N GLN A 32 -12.11 8.86 0.22
CA GLN A 32 -13.20 7.88 0.24
C GLN A 32 -13.03 6.83 -0.86
N GLN A 33 -12.76 7.26 -2.10
CA GLN A 33 -12.54 6.34 -3.22
C GLN A 33 -11.27 5.49 -3.03
N VAL A 34 -10.23 6.05 -2.40
CA VAL A 34 -9.05 5.28 -1.99
C VAL A 34 -9.42 4.17 -1.01
N LEU A 35 -10.17 4.48 0.05
CA LEU A 35 -10.57 3.50 1.05
C LEU A 35 -11.43 2.37 0.44
N ASP A 36 -12.40 2.73 -0.40
CA ASP A 36 -13.26 1.76 -1.08
C ASP A 36 -12.43 0.82 -1.98
N ALA A 37 -11.47 1.36 -2.74
CA ALA A 37 -10.57 0.58 -3.59
C ALA A 37 -9.61 -0.31 -2.78
N LEU A 38 -9.08 0.20 -1.66
CA LEU A 38 -8.18 -0.57 -0.79
C LEU A 38 -8.90 -1.76 -0.15
N GLU A 39 -10.18 -1.65 0.17
CA GLU A 39 -10.96 -2.79 0.68
C GLU A 39 -11.08 -3.90 -0.38
N ILE A 40 -11.32 -3.55 -1.64
CA ILE A 40 -11.34 -4.51 -2.76
C ILE A 40 -9.98 -5.18 -2.92
N VAL A 41 -8.89 -4.39 -2.93
CA VAL A 41 -7.52 -4.92 -3.03
C VAL A 41 -7.21 -5.86 -1.86
N LYS A 42 -7.57 -5.49 -0.63
CA LYS A 42 -7.37 -6.33 0.55
C LYS A 42 -8.07 -7.68 0.40
N GLN A 43 -9.33 -7.68 -0.04
CA GLN A 43 -10.10 -8.91 -0.26
C GLN A 43 -9.48 -9.80 -1.34
N ASP A 44 -9.03 -9.24 -2.46
CA ASP A 44 -8.36 -9.99 -3.53
C ASP A 44 -7.07 -10.68 -3.05
N PHE A 45 -6.23 -9.98 -2.30
CA PHE A 45 -5.01 -10.58 -1.75
C PHE A 45 -5.29 -11.58 -0.62
N GLN A 46 -6.34 -11.37 0.18
CA GLN A 46 -6.76 -12.36 1.18
C GLN A 46 -7.18 -13.67 0.50
N HIS A 47 -7.99 -13.60 -0.55
CA HIS A 47 -8.37 -14.79 -1.31
C HIS A 47 -7.17 -15.50 -1.94
N LYS A 48 -6.17 -14.76 -2.42
CA LYS A 48 -4.93 -15.34 -2.96
C LYS A 48 -4.16 -16.11 -1.88
N VAL A 49 -3.97 -15.50 -0.71
CA VAL A 49 -3.32 -16.16 0.43
C VAL A 49 -4.09 -17.42 0.84
N ASP A 50 -5.42 -17.35 0.92
CA ASP A 50 -6.25 -18.50 1.29
C ASP A 50 -6.18 -19.61 0.22
N SER A 51 -6.11 -19.25 -1.08
CA SER A 51 -5.96 -20.19 -2.19
C SER A 51 -4.58 -20.80 -2.33
N GLU A 52 -3.54 -20.18 -1.75
CA GLU A 52 -2.17 -20.75 -1.69
C GLU A 52 -2.01 -21.77 -0.56
N VAL A 53 -3.01 -21.88 0.34
CA VAL A 53 -3.01 -22.77 1.49
C VAL A 53 -3.83 -24.06 1.25
N GLU A 54 -4.53 -24.16 0.11
CA GLU A 54 -5.21 -25.38 -0.39
C GLU A 54 -4.30 -26.22 -1.32
#